data_AF-T1A005-F1
#
_entry.id   AF-T1A005-F1
#
_cell.length_a   1.000
_cell.length_b   1.000
_cell.length_c   1.000
_cell.angle_alpha   90.00
_cell.angle_beta   90.00
_cell.angle_gamma   90.00
#
_symmetry.space_group_name_H-M   'P 1'
#
loop_
_entity.id
_entity.type
_entity.pdbx_description
1 polymer ?
#
loop_
_entity_poly.entity_id
_entity_poly.type
_entity_poly.pdbx_seq_one_letter_code
_entity_poly.pdbx_strand_id
1 'polypeptide(L)'
;MVLTSPHKQAVMKYMDKIDKMALELGAVNTIINKNGKLYGYNTDEPGAVNAIKKYGLEKNAKYTIFGAGGAARAIAFGLAHEGVKDFSIINRTTAHATELVRSLKKAFRENLRQIVRARCQRIHKRIKRF
;
A
#
# COMPACT_ATOMS: atom_id res chain seq x y z
N MET A 1 11.78 12.11 13.17
CA MET A 1 11.45 10.88 13.94
C MET A 1 10.87 9.85 12.99
N VAL A 2 11.18 8.57 13.19
CA VAL A 2 10.64 7.45 12.40
C VAL A 2 9.71 6.62 13.28
N LEU A 3 8.57 6.20 12.73
CA LEU A 3 7.51 5.48 13.42
C LEU A 3 7.26 4.13 12.77
N THR A 4 6.95 3.13 13.60
CA THR A 4 6.55 1.79 13.15
C THR A 4 5.14 1.43 13.61
N SER A 5 4.65 0.28 13.18
CA SER A 5 3.36 -0.27 13.63
C SER A 5 3.36 -0.45 15.16
N PRO A 6 2.26 -0.13 15.89
CA PRO A 6 0.91 0.24 15.42
C PRO A 6 0.65 1.76 15.30
N HIS A 7 1.65 2.61 15.50
CA HIS A 7 1.44 4.05 15.68
C HIS A 7 1.29 4.86 14.38
N LYS A 8 1.54 4.25 13.22
CA LYS A 8 1.54 4.94 11.91
C LYS A 8 0.20 5.60 11.55
N GLN A 9 -0.92 5.08 12.04
CA GLN A 9 -2.25 5.66 11.79
C GLN A 9 -2.64 6.67 12.88
N ALA A 10 -2.45 6.30 14.15
CA ALA A 10 -2.86 7.12 15.28
C ALA A 10 -2.13 8.47 15.32
N VAL A 11 -0.90 8.54 14.82
CA VAL A 11 -0.10 9.77 14.84
C VAL A 11 -0.63 10.86 13.90
N MET A 12 -1.39 10.49 12.86
CA MET A 12 -1.84 11.41 11.82
C MET A 12 -2.65 12.57 12.39
N LYS A 13 -3.46 12.34 13.43
CA LYS A 13 -4.29 13.37 14.07
C LYS A 13 -3.50 14.46 14.81
N TYR A 14 -2.20 14.25 15.01
CA TYR A 14 -1.32 15.21 15.69
C TYR A 14 -0.41 15.98 14.72
N MET A 15 -0.54 15.76 13.41
CA MET A 15 0.26 16.45 12.40
C MET A 15 -0.40 17.78 11.99
N ASP A 16 0.40 18.85 11.91
CA ASP A 16 -0.05 20.13 11.36
C ASP A 16 -0.27 20.03 9.84
N LYS A 17 0.58 19.26 9.16
CA LYS A 17 0.47 18.98 7.73
C LYS A 17 0.84 17.52 7.44
N ILE A 18 0.09 16.89 6.55
CA ILE A 18 0.34 15.53 6.08
C ILE A 18 0.55 15.59 4.57
N ASP A 19 1.61 14.94 4.10
CA ASP A 19 1.85 14.76 2.67
C ASP A 19 0.69 14.04 2.00
N LYS A 20 0.36 14.44 0.76
CA LYS A 20 -0.79 13.90 0.02
C LYS A 20 -0.77 12.38 -0.05
N MET A 21 0.39 11.79 -0.32
CA MET A 21 0.55 10.35 -0.44
C MET A 21 0.37 9.65 0.91
N ALA A 22 0.93 10.22 1.98
CA ALA A 22 0.75 9.70 3.34
C ALA A 22 -0.72 9.77 3.80
N LEU A 23 -1.44 10.81 3.38
CA LEU A 23 -2.86 10.98 3.63
C LEU A 23 -3.71 9.93 2.89
N GLU A 24 -3.44 9.71 1.60
CA GLU A 24 -4.12 8.71 0.77
C GLU A 24 -3.88 7.28 1.28
N LEU A 25 -2.64 6.97 1.64
CA LEU A 25 -2.26 5.69 2.23
C LEU A 25 -2.91 5.45 3.60
N GLY A 26 -3.20 6.55 4.32
CA GLY A 26 -3.71 6.54 5.68
C GLY A 26 -2.65 6.17 6.72
N ALA A 27 -1.39 6.51 6.49
CA ALA A 27 -0.30 6.18 7.42
C ALA A 27 0.89 7.13 7.29
N VAL A 28 1.41 7.60 8.42
CA VAL A 28 2.66 8.38 8.54
C VAL A 28 3.73 7.52 9.22
N ASN A 29 4.88 7.36 8.59
CA ASN A 29 6.05 6.68 9.18
C ASN A 29 7.19 7.66 9.51
N THR A 30 7.14 8.89 8.98
CA THR A 30 8.23 9.86 9.08
C THR A 30 7.68 11.22 9.47
N ILE A 31 8.21 11.82 10.54
CA ILE A 31 7.81 13.14 11.03
C ILE A 31 9.01 14.07 10.98
N ILE A 32 8.81 15.23 10.36
CA ILE A 32 9.76 16.34 10.34
C ILE A 32 9.14 17.50 11.12
N ASN A 33 9.83 17.97 12.16
CA ASN A 33 9.49 19.21 12.83
C ASN A 33 10.24 20.36 12.13
N LYS A 34 9.50 21.33 11.59
CA LYS A 34 10.06 22.57 11.04
C LYS A 34 9.47 23.74 11.81
N ASN A 35 10.28 24.36 12.66
CA ASN A 35 9.92 25.53 13.46
C ASN A 35 8.62 25.32 14.27
N GLY A 36 8.51 24.18 14.95
CA GLY A 36 7.35 23.85 15.80
C GLY A 36 6.16 23.25 15.05
N LYS A 37 6.19 23.21 13.71
CA LYS A 37 5.15 22.55 12.90
C LYS A 37 5.56 21.14 12.52
N LEU A 38 4.69 20.17 12.76
CA LEU A 38 4.87 18.75 12.49
C LEU A 38 4.35 18.40 11.09
N TYR A 39 5.27 17.94 10.24
CA TYR A 39 4.99 17.47 8.88
C TYR A 39 5.10 15.95 8.84
N GLY A 40 4.00 15.28 8.50
CA GLY A 40 3.92 13.82 8.38
C GLY A 40 4.11 13.34 6.94
N TYR A 41 4.99 12.36 6.76
CA TYR A 41 5.32 11.72 5.49
C TYR A 41 5.25 10.20 5.60
N ASN A 42 5.16 9.54 4.45
CA ASN A 42 5.35 8.11 4.33
C ASN A 42 6.46 7.81 3.32
N THR A 43 7.54 7.20 3.80
CA THR A 43 8.70 6.83 2.96
C THR A 43 8.66 5.38 2.49
N ASP A 44 7.80 4.53 3.07
CA ASP A 44 7.71 3.11 2.72
C ASP A 44 7.10 2.91 1.33
N GLU A 45 6.06 3.69 0.99
CA GLU A 45 5.39 3.67 -0.32
C GLU A 45 6.35 4.00 -1.47
N PRO A 46 7.03 5.18 -1.47
CA PRO A 46 7.92 5.53 -2.57
C PRO A 46 9.14 4.60 -2.59
N GLY A 47 9.58 4.09 -1.44
CA GLY A 47 10.64 3.09 -1.36
C GLY A 47 10.27 1.78 -2.07
N ALA A 48 9.06 1.28 -1.85
CA ALA A 48 8.57 0.06 -2.49
C ALA A 48 8.44 0.21 -4.01
N VAL A 49 7.87 1.32 -4.48
CA VAL A 49 7.74 1.60 -5.93
C VAL A 49 9.09 1.74 -6.60
N ASN A 50 9.99 2.50 -5.98
CA ASN A 50 11.32 2.71 -6.54
C ASN A 50 12.11 1.40 -6.65
N ALA A 51 11.92 0.47 -5.70
CA ALA A 51 12.50 -0.86 -5.80
C ALA A 51 11.98 -1.62 -7.04
N ILE A 52 10.67 -1.58 -7.32
CA ILE A 52 10.08 -2.23 -8.49
C ILE A 52 10.53 -1.54 -9.79
N LYS A 53 10.54 -0.20 -9.82
CA LYS A 53 10.99 0.59 -10.97
C LYS A 53 12.41 0.26 -11.40
N LYS A 54 13.33 0.02 -10.46
CA LYS A 54 14.72 -0.38 -10.75
C LYS A 54 14.82 -1.67 -11.56
N TYR A 55 13.82 -2.54 -11.50
CA TYR A 55 13.76 -3.80 -12.26
C TYR A 55 12.81 -3.74 -13.47
N GLY A 56 12.33 -2.55 -13.84
CA GLY A 56 11.41 -2.37 -14.98
C GLY A 56 9.95 -2.50 -14.57
N LEU A 57 9.38 -1.44 -13.99
CA LEU A 57 7.94 -1.37 -13.74
C LEU A 57 7.20 -1.20 -15.07
N GLU A 58 6.35 -2.17 -15.41
CA GLU A 58 5.54 -2.17 -16.61
C GLU A 58 4.08 -1.90 -16.28
N LYS A 59 3.53 -0.79 -16.79
CA LYS A 59 2.15 -0.36 -16.47
C LYS A 59 1.07 -1.34 -16.96
N ASN A 60 1.38 -2.11 -18.01
CA ASN A 60 0.48 -3.06 -18.65
C ASN A 60 0.71 -4.50 -18.17
N ALA A 61 1.70 -4.75 -17.31
CA ALA A 61 1.94 -6.07 -16.75
C ALA A 61 0.92 -6.41 -15.65
N LYS A 62 0.82 -7.71 -15.36
CA LYS A 62 -0.04 -8.24 -14.30
C LYS A 62 0.78 -8.50 -13.05
N TYR A 63 0.43 -7.86 -11.95
CA TYR A 63 1.11 -8.05 -10.67
C TYR A 63 0.29 -8.91 -9.72
N THR A 64 0.96 -9.69 -8.88
CA THR A 64 0.31 -10.43 -7.78
C THR A 64 1.03 -10.10 -6.48
N ILE A 65 0.28 -9.54 -5.55
CA ILE A 65 0.75 -9.15 -4.23
C ILE A 65 0.32 -10.23 -3.24
N PHE A 66 1.30 -10.84 -2.56
CA PHE A 66 1.06 -11.77 -1.48
C PHE A 66 1.12 -11.04 -0.13
N GLY A 67 0.02 -11.08 0.60
CA GLY A 67 -0.17 -10.36 1.86
C GLY A 67 -1.08 -9.14 1.73
N ALA A 68 -1.53 -8.64 2.87
CA ALA A 68 -2.33 -7.41 2.99
C ALA A 68 -1.87 -6.53 4.17
N GLY A 69 -0.61 -6.67 4.59
CA GLY A 69 0.02 -5.86 5.64
C GLY A 69 0.58 -4.53 5.13
N GLY A 70 1.38 -3.84 5.94
CA GLY A 70 1.93 -2.51 5.61
C GLY A 70 2.73 -2.46 4.30
N ALA A 71 3.60 -3.45 4.05
CA ALA A 71 4.37 -3.53 2.82
C ALA A 71 3.49 -3.78 1.59
N ALA A 72 2.52 -4.70 1.69
CA ALA A 72 1.56 -4.96 0.61
C ALA A 72 0.72 -3.72 0.29
N ARG A 73 0.33 -2.95 1.33
CA ARG A 73 -0.36 -1.67 1.17
C ARG A 73 0.51 -0.65 0.43
N ALA A 74 1.77 -0.48 0.84
CA ALA A 74 2.74 0.40 0.17
C ALA A 74 2.91 0.02 -1.32
N ILE A 75 3.11 -1.27 -1.63
CA ILE A 75 3.22 -1.75 -3.02
C ILE A 75 1.93 -1.48 -3.80
N ALA A 76 0.76 -1.79 -3.25
CA ALA A 76 -0.50 -1.66 -3.98
C ALA A 76 -0.86 -0.20 -4.30
N PHE A 77 -0.65 0.71 -3.34
CA PHE A 77 -0.82 2.15 -3.58
C PHE A 77 0.19 2.66 -4.59
N GLY A 78 1.43 2.18 -4.49
CA GLY A 78 2.49 2.48 -5.43
C GLY A 78 2.20 2.09 -6.86
N LEU A 79 1.80 0.84 -7.09
CA LEU A 79 1.38 0.36 -8.41
C LEU A 79 0.21 1.19 -8.96
N ALA A 80 -0.78 1.51 -8.11
CA ALA A 80 -1.91 2.34 -8.51
C ALA A 80 -1.49 3.77 -8.88
N HIS A 81 -0.57 4.39 -8.13
CA HIS A 81 -0.01 5.73 -8.42
C HIS A 81 0.76 5.76 -9.74
N GLU A 82 1.53 4.71 -10.03
CA GLU A 82 2.26 4.58 -11.30
C GLU A 82 1.36 4.30 -12.51
N GLY A 83 0.07 4.06 -12.27
CA GLY A 83 -0.93 3.80 -13.29
C GLY A 83 -0.98 2.34 -13.75
N VAL A 84 -0.50 1.40 -12.93
CA VAL A 84 -0.68 -0.03 -13.17
C VAL A 84 -2.15 -0.37 -13.01
N LYS A 85 -2.73 -1.00 -14.04
CA LYS A 85 -4.17 -1.30 -14.08
C LYS A 85 -4.51 -2.73 -13.67
N ASP A 86 -3.54 -3.64 -13.70
CA ASP A 86 -3.72 -5.07 -13.46
C ASP A 86 -2.91 -5.57 -12.25
N PHE A 87 -3.54 -5.67 -11.07
CA PHE A 87 -2.91 -6.36 -9.95
C PHE A 87 -3.88 -7.11 -9.02
N SER A 88 -3.44 -8.23 -8.45
CA SER A 88 -4.23 -9.02 -7.51
C SER A 88 -3.62 -9.01 -6.11
N ILE A 89 -4.48 -9.10 -5.08
CA ILE A 89 -4.06 -9.14 -3.68
C ILE A 89 -4.53 -10.45 -3.08
N ILE A 90 -3.57 -11.27 -2.66
CA ILE A 90 -3.84 -12.58 -2.10
C ILE A 90 -3.41 -12.58 -0.64
N ASN A 91 -4.32 -12.93 0.26
CA ASN A 91 -4.03 -12.98 1.68
C ASN A 91 -4.70 -14.19 2.34
N ARG A 92 -4.10 -14.73 3.40
CA ARG A 92 -4.72 -15.81 4.19
C ARG A 92 -6.07 -15.37 4.77
N THR A 93 -6.12 -14.16 5.32
CA THR A 93 -7.34 -13.58 5.89
C THR A 93 -7.97 -12.62 4.88
N THR A 94 -9.08 -13.03 4.26
CA THR A 94 -9.75 -12.23 3.20
C THR A 94 -10.11 -10.82 3.66
N ALA A 95 -10.52 -10.66 4.92
CA ALA A 95 -10.94 -9.36 5.48
C ALA A 95 -9.87 -8.27 5.29
N HIS A 96 -8.59 -8.57 5.55
CA HIS A 96 -7.50 -7.61 5.37
C HIS A 96 -7.27 -7.24 3.90
N ALA A 97 -7.36 -8.21 2.99
CA ALA A 97 -7.25 -7.93 1.56
C ALA A 97 -8.41 -7.03 1.10
N THR A 98 -9.65 -7.35 1.51
CA THR A 98 -10.84 -6.54 1.20
C THR A 98 -10.73 -5.12 1.75
N GLU A 99 -10.21 -4.94 2.95
CA GLU A 99 -9.97 -3.63 3.55
C GLU A 99 -8.94 -2.81 2.75
N LEU A 100 -7.85 -3.45 2.31
CA LEU A 100 -6.86 -2.82 1.43
C LEU A 100 -7.50 -2.42 0.09
N VAL A 101 -8.30 -3.29 -0.53
CA VAL A 101 -9.05 -2.97 -1.76
C VAL A 101 -9.98 -1.77 -1.56
N ARG A 102 -10.70 -1.71 -0.42
CA ARG A 102 -11.58 -0.58 -0.10
C ARG A 102 -10.78 0.73 0.01
N SER A 103 -9.62 0.68 0.65
CA SER A 103 -8.71 1.84 0.79
C SER A 103 -8.26 2.33 -0.59
N LEU A 104 -7.83 1.42 -1.47
CA LEU A 104 -7.43 1.73 -2.85
C LEU A 104 -8.57 2.34 -3.66
N LYS A 105 -9.77 1.77 -3.63
CA LYS A 105 -10.94 2.30 -4.33
C LYS A 105 -11.33 3.71 -3.83
N LYS A 106 -11.16 3.97 -2.53
CA LYS A 106 -11.41 5.29 -1.96
C LYS A 106 -10.40 6.33 -2.45
N ALA A 107 -9.12 5.95 -2.55
CA ALA A 107 -8.05 6.83 -3.00
C ALA A 107 -8.08 7.09 -4.51
N PHE A 108 -8.39 6.07 -5.32
CA PHE A 108 -8.36 6.13 -6.79
C PHE A 108 -9.76 5.87 -7.37
N ARG A 109 -10.63 6.89 -7.35
CA ARG A 109 -12.07 6.79 -7.68
C ARG A 109 -12.40 6.28 -9.09
N GLU A 110 -11.51 6.42 -10.09
CA GLU A 110 -11.86 6.18 -11.50
C GLU A 110 -10.89 5.23 -12.26
N ASN A 111 -9.63 5.10 -11.83
CA ASN A 111 -8.58 4.40 -12.62
C ASN A 111 -8.39 2.91 -12.30
N LEU A 112 -8.92 2.40 -11.17
CA LEU A 112 -8.70 1.01 -10.73
C LEU A 112 -9.76 0.02 -11.25
N ARG A 113 -10.58 0.45 -12.21
CA ARG A 113 -11.89 -0.17 -12.52
C ARG A 113 -11.89 -1.63 -12.94
N GLN A 114 -10.76 -2.29 -13.16
CA GLN A 114 -10.80 -3.64 -13.71
C GLN A 114 -10.18 -4.75 -12.85
N ILE A 115 -9.17 -4.48 -12.02
CA ILE A 115 -8.40 -5.61 -11.47
C ILE A 115 -7.84 -5.29 -10.10
N VAL A 116 -8.69 -5.35 -9.08
CA VAL A 116 -8.26 -5.62 -7.70
C VAL A 116 -9.09 -6.78 -7.19
N ARG A 117 -8.51 -7.97 -7.17
CA ARG A 117 -9.17 -9.21 -6.74
C ARG A 117 -8.60 -9.63 -5.39
N ALA A 118 -9.45 -9.77 -4.38
CA ALA A 118 -9.09 -10.35 -3.09
C ALA A 118 -9.34 -11.87 -3.12
N ARG A 119 -8.34 -12.68 -2.81
CA ARG A 119 -8.49 -14.14 -2.68
C ARG A 119 -7.94 -14.64 -1.35
N CYS A 120 -8.68 -15.56 -0.72
CA CYS A 120 -8.23 -16.34 0.42
C CYS A 120 -7.35 -17.48 -0.05
N GLN A 121 -6.10 -17.53 0.39
CA GLN A 121 -5.29 -18.75 0.27
C GLN A 121 -5.49 -19.60 1.53
N ARG A 122 -6.47 -20.50 1.50
CA ARG A 122 -6.40 -21.71 2.34
C ARG A 122 -5.34 -22.60 1.71
N ILE A 123 -4.10 -22.52 2.20
CA ILE A 123 -3.06 -23.49 1.84
C ILE A 123 -3.48 -24.83 2.42
N HIS A 124 -4.31 -25.57 1.68
CA HIS A 124 -4.58 -26.98 1.90
C HIS A 124 -3.82 -27.77 0.83
N LYS A 125 -2.69 -28.35 1.24
CA LYS A 125 -2.04 -29.54 0.65
C LYS A 125 -1.91 -29.63 -0.88
N ARG A 126 -1.36 -28.60 -1.56
CA ARG A 126 -0.95 -28.77 -2.98
C ARG A 126 0.43 -28.20 -3.36
N ILE A 127 1.29 -27.95 -2.37
CA ILE A 127 2.76 -27.82 -2.58
C ILE A 127 3.39 -29.20 -2.32
N LYS A 128 3.00 -30.18 -3.14
CA LYS A 128 3.67 -31.47 -3.33
C LYS A 128 3.49 -31.80 -4.80
N ARG A 129 4.36 -31.25 -5.64
CA ARG A 129 4.65 -31.57 -7.05
C ARG A 129 5.34 -30.35 -7.69
N PHE A 130 6.45 -29.97 -7.08
CA PHE A 130 7.70 -29.82 -7.83
C PHE A 130 8.65 -30.85 -7.23
#